data_AF-A0A5B7C174-F1
#
_entry.id   AF-A0A5B7C174-F1
#
_cell.length_a   1.000
_cell.length_b   1.000
_cell.length_c   1.000
_cell.angle_alpha   90.00
_cell.angle_beta   90.00
_cell.angle_gamma   90.00
#
_symmetry.space_group_name_H-M   'P 1'
#
loop_
_entity.id
_entity.type
_entity.pdbx_description
1 polymer ?
#
loop_
_entity_poly.entity_id
_entity_poly.type
_entity_poly.pdbx_seq_one_letter_code
_entity_poly.pdbx_strand_id
1 'polypeptide(L)'
;IHSDVWGPSPTPTMGGSKYFVLFIDDYSRFTWIYLMRSRSELPQLYMNFANMVKTQFSKTIKTLRTDNAMEYVSMDFQTFLQSHGTIVHRSCPGTSQQNGCAECKHRHVLDSVRALL
;
A
#
# COMPACT_ATOMS: atom_id res chain seq x y z
N ILE A 1 2.23 6.44 -7.09
CA ILE A 1 2.13 5.18 -6.32
C ILE A 1 0.67 4.97 -5.98
N HIS A 2 0.11 3.82 -6.36
CA HIS A 2 -1.19 3.35 -5.90
C HIS A 2 -0.96 2.47 -4.68
N SER A 3 -1.78 2.64 -3.65
CA SER A 3 -1.73 1.85 -2.44
C SER A 3 -3.07 1.20 -2.18
N ASP A 4 -3.04 -0.08 -1.85
CA ASP A 4 -4.22 -0.88 -1.52
C ASP A 4 -3.89 -1.85 -0.38
N VAL A 5 -4.85 -2.10 0.49
CA VAL A 5 -4.69 -2.95 1.68
C VAL A 5 -5.61 -4.15 1.56
N TRP A 6 -5.01 -5.33 1.63
CA TRP A 6 -5.74 -6.58 1.69
C TRP A 6 -5.86 -7.09 3.13
N GLY A 7 -7.03 -7.63 3.45
CA GLY A 7 -7.30 -8.37 4.69
C GLY A 7 -8.51 -7.84 5.47
N PRO A 8 -8.86 -8.50 6.60
CA PRO A 8 -8.05 -9.52 7.27
C PRO A 8 -8.05 -10.88 6.59
N SER A 9 -6.89 -11.56 6.60
CA SER A 9 -6.75 -12.96 6.22
C SER A 9 -7.49 -13.85 7.23
N PRO A 10 -8.23 -14.88 6.78
CA PRO A 10 -8.83 -15.88 7.67
C PRO A 10 -7.77 -16.61 8.51
N THR A 11 -6.60 -16.87 7.93
CA THR A 11 -5.48 -17.55 8.59
C THR A 11 -4.30 -16.58 8.67
N PRO A 12 -3.79 -16.27 9.87
CA PRO A 12 -2.59 -15.45 10.00
C PRO A 12 -1.37 -16.20 9.43
N THR A 13 -0.40 -15.44 8.94
CA THR A 13 0.94 -15.99 8.63
C THR A 13 1.62 -16.53 9.90
N MET A 14 2.69 -17.32 9.74
CA MET A 14 3.53 -17.77 10.87
C MET A 14 4.02 -16.61 11.76
N GLY A 15 4.24 -15.43 11.17
CA GLY A 15 4.64 -14.21 11.88
C GLY A 15 3.50 -13.43 12.55
N GLY A 16 2.27 -13.94 12.48
CA GLY A 16 1.06 -13.34 13.06
C GLY A 16 0.40 -12.26 12.19
N SER A 17 0.94 -11.95 11.01
CA SER A 17 0.38 -10.94 10.11
C SER A 17 -0.94 -11.40 9.50
N LYS A 18 -1.93 -10.51 9.49
CA LYS A 18 -3.30 -10.74 8.98
C LYS A 18 -3.66 -9.82 7.82
N TYR A 19 -2.84 -8.80 7.57
CA TYR A 19 -3.04 -7.84 6.49
C TYR A 19 -1.76 -7.76 5.67
N PHE A 20 -1.87 -7.23 4.46
CA PHE A 20 -0.72 -6.73 3.74
C PHE A 20 -1.12 -5.50 2.93
N VAL A 21 -0.15 -4.63 2.69
CA VAL A 21 -0.31 -3.46 1.82
C VAL A 21 0.50 -3.65 0.54
N LEU A 22 -0.12 -3.33 -0.58
CA LEU A 22 0.55 -3.19 -1.86
C LEU A 22 0.87 -1.72 -2.10
N PHE A 23 2.12 -1.43 -2.43
CA PHE A 23 2.50 -0.18 -3.09
C PHE A 23 2.85 -0.49 -4.53
N ILE A 24 2.09 0.07 -5.47
CA ILE A 24 2.23 -0.18 -6.91
C ILE A 24 2.72 1.11 -7.56
N ASP A 25 3.82 1.00 -8.32
CA ASP A 25 4.20 2.08 -9.22
C ASP A 25 3.34 2.06 -10.48
N ASP A 26 2.64 3.16 -10.75
CA ASP A 26 1.77 3.29 -11.91
C ASP A 26 2.55 3.32 -13.23
N TYR A 27 3.83 3.69 -13.20
CA TYR A 27 4.64 3.69 -14.41
C TYR A 27 5.18 2.29 -14.73
N SER A 28 6.01 1.73 -13.85
CA SER A 28 6.69 0.45 -14.08
C SER A 28 5.84 -0.78 -13.79
N ARG A 29 4.69 -0.61 -13.11
CA ARG A 29 3.88 -1.71 -12.54
C ARG A 29 4.61 -2.55 -11.51
N PHE A 30 5.78 -2.10 -11.05
CA PHE A 30 6.50 -2.72 -9.94
C PHE A 30 5.64 -2.63 -8.68
N THR A 31 5.57 -3.72 -7.94
CA THR A 31 4.72 -3.86 -6.75
C THR A 31 5.56 -4.25 -5.56
N TRP A 32 5.54 -3.42 -4.51
CA TRP A 32 6.11 -3.77 -3.21
C TRP A 32 4.99 -4.29 -2.29
N ILE A 33 5.30 -5.32 -1.52
CA ILE A 33 4.35 -5.99 -0.61
C ILE A 33 4.92 -5.92 0.81
N TYR A 34 4.12 -5.43 1.75
CA TYR A 34 4.48 -5.39 3.17
C TYR A 34 3.40 -6.06 4.00
N LEU A 35 3.80 -7.02 4.84
CA LEU A 35 2.90 -7.70 5.77
C LEU A 35 2.67 -6.85 7.02
N MET A 36 1.44 -6.90 7.56
CA MET A 36 1.01 -6.13 8.74
C MET A 36 0.20 -7.00 9.70
N ARG A 37 0.38 -6.81 11.01
CA ARG A 37 -0.48 -7.44 12.04
C ARG A 37 -1.73 -6.60 12.28
N SER A 38 -1.59 -5.27 12.23
CA SER A 38 -2.66 -4.28 12.34
C SER A 38 -2.59 -3.24 11.22
N ARG A 39 -3.74 -2.73 10.81
CA ARG A 39 -3.85 -1.60 9.84
C ARG A 39 -3.18 -0.31 10.34
N SER A 40 -2.98 -0.18 11.66
CA SER A 40 -2.27 0.95 12.27
C SER A 40 -0.77 1.00 11.95
N GLU A 41 -0.18 -0.08 11.43
CA GLU A 41 1.24 -0.13 11.04
C GLU A 41 1.50 0.60 9.70
N LEU A 42 0.44 0.84 8.92
CA LEU A 42 0.53 1.34 7.56
C LEU A 42 1.25 2.69 7.43
N PRO A 43 0.99 3.71 8.28
CA PRO A 43 1.67 4.99 8.17
C PRO A 43 3.19 4.86 8.28
N GLN A 44 3.67 4.07 9.25
CA GLN A 44 5.09 3.86 9.46
C GLN A 44 5.72 3.10 8.29
N LEU A 45 5.03 2.08 7.77
CA LEU A 45 5.49 1.34 6.59
C LEU A 45 5.61 2.25 5.36
N TYR A 46 4.65 3.15 5.13
CA TYR A 46 4.74 4.10 4.05
C TYR A 46 5.91 5.08 4.22
N MET A 47 6.15 5.61 5.43
CA MET A 47 7.30 6.50 5.68
C MET A 47 8.62 5.80 5.36
N ASN A 48 8.77 4.55 5.82
CA ASN A 48 9.93 3.73 5.53
C ASN A 48 10.08 3.46 4.02
N PHE A 49 8.96 3.14 3.36
CA PHE A 49 8.90 2.94 1.91
C PHE A 49 9.31 4.21 1.14
N ALA A 50 8.78 5.37 1.49
CA ALA A 50 9.12 6.64 0.85
C ALA A 50 10.61 6.98 1.00
N ASN A 51 11.18 6.75 2.17
CA ASN A 51 12.62 6.92 2.42
C ASN A 51 13.47 5.94 1.61
N MET A 52 13.05 4.68 1.52
CA MET A 52 13.70 3.68 0.68
C MET A 52 13.66 4.11 -0.80
N VAL A 53 12.50 4.55 -1.32
CA VAL A 53 12.35 5.00 -2.71
C VAL A 53 13.27 6.19 -2.99
N LYS A 54 13.32 7.15 -2.07
CA LYS A 54 14.20 8.32 -2.15
C LYS A 54 15.67 7.93 -2.19
N THR A 55 16.09 6.99 -1.34
CA THR A 55 17.49 6.60 -1.23
C THR A 55 17.95 5.72 -2.40
N GLN A 56 17.19 4.67 -2.71
CA GLN A 56 17.60 3.65 -3.68
C GLN A 56 17.37 4.09 -5.13
N PHE A 57 16.35 4.90 -5.39
CA PHE A 57 15.99 5.31 -6.74
C PHE A 57 16.23 6.80 -7.01
N SER A 58 16.63 7.57 -5.98
CA SER A 58 16.76 9.03 -6.10
C SER A 58 15.47 9.69 -6.62
N LYS A 59 14.32 9.15 -6.25
CA LYS A 59 12.98 9.64 -6.64
C LYS A 59 12.16 9.98 -5.40
N THR A 60 11.39 11.06 -5.49
CA THR A 60 10.37 11.40 -4.49
C THR A 60 9.00 10.97 -4.98
N ILE A 61 8.21 10.38 -4.09
CA ILE A 61 6.81 10.01 -4.38
C ILE A 61 5.98 11.30 -4.47
N LYS A 62 5.60 11.67 -5.69
CA LYS A 62 4.80 12.88 -5.95
C LYS A 62 3.32 12.70 -5.61
N THR A 63 2.79 11.51 -5.88
CA THR A 63 1.37 11.22 -5.77
C THR A 63 1.15 9.85 -5.14
N LEU A 64 0.35 9.84 -4.07
CA LEU A 64 -0.16 8.64 -3.42
C LEU A 64 -1.65 8.52 -3.72
N ARG A 65 -2.06 7.42 -4.36
CA ARG A 65 -3.46 7.07 -4.60
C ARG A 65 -3.90 6.01 -3.61
N THR A 66 -5.04 6.19 -2.95
CA THR A 66 -5.59 5.22 -1.99
C THR A 66 -7.09 5.06 -2.21
N ASP A 67 -7.58 3.83 -2.01
CA ASP A 67 -8.99 3.46 -2.15
C ASP A 67 -9.76 3.51 -0.81
N ASN A 68 -9.07 3.26 0.30
CA ASN A 68 -9.61 3.32 1.65
C ASN A 68 -9.00 4.49 2.44
N ALA A 69 -9.75 5.58 2.58
CA ALA A 69 -9.23 6.82 3.15
C ALA A 69 -8.93 6.74 4.66
N MET A 70 -9.58 5.86 5.43
CA MET A 70 -9.56 5.90 6.90
C MET A 70 -8.19 5.58 7.52
N GLU A 71 -7.41 4.71 6.88
CA GLU A 71 -6.09 4.29 7.39
C GLU A 71 -5.01 5.36 7.19
N TYR A 72 -5.28 6.34 6.34
CA TYR A 72 -4.36 7.42 5.97
C TYR A 72 -4.75 8.77 6.62
N VAL A 73 -5.60 8.79 7.65
CA VAL A 73 -6.13 10.04 8.25
C VAL A 73 -5.27 10.55 9.42
N SER A 74 -4.29 9.78 9.91
CA SER A 74 -3.50 10.24 11.07
C SER A 74 -2.77 11.55 10.78
N MET A 75 -2.79 12.46 11.76
CA MET A 75 -2.23 13.82 11.63
C MET A 75 -0.73 13.78 11.33
N ASP A 76 0.00 12.90 12.02
CA ASP A 76 1.44 12.70 11.82
C ASP A 76 1.76 12.26 10.40
N PHE A 77 0.90 11.40 9.83
CA PHE A 77 1.07 10.91 8.47
C PHE A 77 0.79 11.99 7.43
N GLN A 78 -0.27 12.78 7.63
CA GLN A 78 -0.55 13.93 6.76
C GLN A 78 0.58 14.96 6.81
N THR A 79 1.14 15.21 8.00
CA THR A 79 2.28 16.12 8.19
C THR A 79 3.52 15.61 7.45
N PHE A 80 3.79 14.30 7.51
CA PHE A 80 4.87 13.68 6.75
C PHE A 80 4.68 13.80 5.23
N LEU A 81 3.47 13.55 4.73
CA LEU A 81 3.17 13.67 3.30
C LEU A 81 3.37 15.11 2.82
N GLN A 82 2.91 16.09 3.60
CA GLN A 82 3.08 17.51 3.29
C GLN A 82 4.56 17.91 3.29
N SER A 83 5.35 17.45 4.26
CA SER A 83 6.80 17.76 4.31
C SER A 83 7.58 17.17 3.13
N HIS A 84 7.09 16.06 2.56
CA HIS A 84 7.66 15.43 1.37
C HIS A 84 7.07 15.96 0.05
N GLY A 85 6.07 16.85 0.12
CA GLY A 85 5.36 17.36 -1.04
C GLY A 85 4.53 16.31 -1.77
N THR A 86 4.14 15.23 -1.09
CA THR A 86 3.30 14.17 -1.68
C THR A 86 1.83 14.60 -1.69
N ILE A 87 1.22 14.56 -2.88
CA ILE A 87 -0.22 14.81 -3.06
C ILE A 87 -0.98 13.50 -2.86
N VAL A 88 -2.00 13.53 -1.99
CA VAL A 88 -2.89 12.38 -1.77
C VAL A 88 -4.12 12.49 -2.66
N HIS A 89 -4.34 11.47 -3.49
CA HIS A 89 -5.57 11.29 -4.23
C HIS A 89 -6.36 10.13 -3.61
N ARG A 90 -7.59 10.41 -3.18
CA ARG A 90 -8.51 9.40 -2.68
C ARG A 90 -9.50 9.10 -3.80
N SER A 91 -9.63 7.84 -4.18
CA SER A 91 -10.67 7.46 -5.14
C SER A 91 -12.05 7.56 -4.47
N CYS A 92 -13.08 7.89 -5.27
CA CYS A 92 -14.44 7.91 -4.78
C CYS A 92 -14.85 6.51 -4.32
N PRO A 93 -15.57 6.37 -3.18
CA PRO A 93 -16.15 5.10 -2.78
C PRO A 93 -17.02 4.55 -3.92
N GLY A 94 -16.78 3.31 -4.35
CA GLY A 94 -17.61 2.61 -5.33
C GLY A 94 -17.13 2.62 -6.80
N THR A 95 -16.01 3.26 -7.15
CA THR A 95 -15.42 3.12 -8.50
C THR A 95 -14.43 1.96 -8.57
N SER A 96 -14.95 0.73 -8.63
CA SER A 96 -14.15 -0.52 -8.74
C SER A 96 -13.20 -0.56 -9.95
N GLN A 97 -13.54 0.16 -11.03
CA GLN A 97 -12.74 0.20 -12.26
C GLN A 97 -11.33 0.78 -12.06
N GLN A 98 -11.12 1.69 -11.09
CA GLN A 98 -9.80 2.23 -10.78
C GLN A 98 -8.95 1.26 -9.96
N ASN A 99 -9.57 0.31 -9.26
CA ASN A 99 -8.88 -0.64 -8.39
C ASN A 99 -8.60 -2.00 -9.06
N GLY A 100 -9.08 -2.23 -10.28
CA GLY A 100 -8.93 -3.51 -10.97
C GLY A 100 -7.48 -3.99 -11.11
N CYS A 101 -6.50 -3.08 -11.20
CA CYS A 101 -5.09 -3.44 -11.19
C CYS A 101 -4.63 -3.98 -9.83
N ALA A 102 -5.02 -3.34 -8.74
CA ALA A 102 -4.68 -3.77 -7.38
C ALA A 102 -5.40 -5.09 -7.05
N GLU A 103 -6.67 -5.24 -7.42
CA GLU A 103 -7.44 -6.48 -7.25
C GLU A 103 -6.84 -7.66 -8.03
N CYS A 104 -6.45 -7.47 -9.29
CA CYS A 104 -5.74 -8.50 -10.06
C CYS A 104 -4.40 -8.85 -9.42
N LYS A 105 -3.66 -7.87 -8.88
CA LYS A 105 -2.41 -8.13 -8.17
C LYS A 105 -2.63 -8.87 -6.86
N HIS A 106 -3.66 -8.54 -6.08
CA HIS A 106 -4.06 -9.30 -4.89
C HIS A 106 -4.30 -10.77 -5.22
N ARG A 107 -5.08 -11.06 -6.27
CA ARG A 107 -5.35 -12.43 -6.70
C ARG A 107 -4.06 -13.16 -7.09
N HIS A 108 -3.23 -12.53 -7.93
CA HIS A 108 -1.97 -13.13 -8.38
C HIS A 108 -1.00 -13.44 -7.22
N VAL A 109 -0.88 -12.53 -6.25
CA VAL A 109 -0.04 -12.74 -5.06
C VAL A 109 -0.56 -13.91 -4.24
N LEU A 110 -1.87 -13.95 -3.95
CA LEU A 110 -2.46 -15.02 -3.15
C LEU A 110 -2.34 -16.38 -3.84
N ASP A 111 -2.55 -16.44 -5.15
CA ASP A 111 -2.44 -17.70 -5.91
C ASP A 111 -0.99 -18.18 -5.97
N SER A 112 -0.03 -17.27 -6.13
CA SER A 112 1.41 -17.61 -6.10
C SER A 112 1.84 -18.12 -4.73
N VAL A 113 1.38 -17.48 -3.64
CA VAL A 113 1.67 -17.93 -2.27
C VAL A 113 1.08 -19.31 -2.03
N ARG A 114 -0.15 -19.58 -2.48
CA ARG A 114 -0.77 -20.91 -2.35
C ARG A 114 -0.04 -21.99 -3.13
N ALA A 115 0.53 -21.65 -4.29
CA ALA A 115 1.28 -22.61 -5.12
C ALA A 115 2.67 -22.94 -4.55
N LEU A 116 3.21 -22.07 -3.67
CA LEU A 116 4.52 -22.25 -3.04
C LEU A 116 4.44 -22.92 -1.65
N LEU A 117 3.22 -23.17 -1.15
CA LEU A 117 2.93 -23.90 0.09
C LEU A 117 2.64 -25.38 -0.22
#